data_AF-A0A857C4X4-F1
#
_entry.id   AF-A0A857C4X4-F1
#
_cell.length_a   1.000
_cell.length_b   1.000
_cell.length_c   1.000
_cell.angle_alpha   90.00
_cell.angle_beta   90.00
_cell.angle_gamma   90.00
#
_symmetry.space_group_name_H-M   'P 1'
#
loop_
_entity.id
_entity.type
_entity.pdbx_description
1 polymer ?
#
loop_
_entity_poly.entity_id
_entity_poly.type
_entity_poly.pdbx_seq_one_letter_code
_entity_poly.pdbx_strand_id
1 'polypeptide(L)'
;MALTKSGFRTLDHIGTTNASVAGSNRALHAYVTDDTAAQVETSDYFLSLNERLKVGDVLIATMAKATTPTVRMYVFNAVSSSTVTISRDTAAVSGDQTAVTLTGADLTDNSAGTPADTIAALADGTTYATDVAAIRSNFASLARAVDRNTADIAAIHAALVASGLLAAS
;
A
#
# COMPACT_ATOMS: atom_id res chain seq x y z
N MET A 1 -17.72 -17.11 -17.82
CA MET A 1 -17.71 -17.21 -16.35
C MET A 1 -19.14 -17.16 -15.86
N ALA A 2 -19.61 -18.18 -15.16
CA ALA A 2 -20.98 -18.19 -14.68
C ALA A 2 -21.05 -18.85 -13.30
N LEU A 3 -21.75 -18.20 -12.39
CA LEU A 3 -22.05 -18.77 -11.07
C LEU A 3 -22.69 -20.15 -11.23
N THR A 4 -22.09 -21.16 -10.61
CA THR A 4 -22.68 -22.49 -10.52
C THR A 4 -23.66 -22.52 -9.34
N LYS A 5 -24.94 -22.19 -9.59
CA LYS A 5 -25.95 -22.06 -8.52
C LYS A 5 -26.07 -23.30 -7.63
N SER A 6 -25.79 -24.50 -8.15
CA SER A 6 -25.81 -25.75 -7.37
C SER A 6 -24.71 -25.83 -6.30
N GLY A 7 -23.60 -25.09 -6.49
CA GLY A 7 -22.50 -24.99 -5.54
C GLY A 7 -22.79 -24.06 -4.36
N PHE A 8 -23.88 -23.27 -4.40
CA PHE A 8 -24.20 -22.27 -3.38
C PHE A 8 -25.28 -22.74 -2.41
N ARG A 9 -25.01 -22.66 -1.11
CA ARG A 9 -25.93 -23.06 -0.04
C ARG A 9 -25.94 -22.05 1.09
N THR A 10 -27.13 -21.76 1.61
CA THR A 10 -27.29 -21.07 2.89
C THR A 10 -27.26 -22.14 3.98
N LEU A 11 -26.31 -22.02 4.92
CA LEU A 11 -26.14 -22.97 6.01
C LEU A 11 -27.06 -22.64 7.18
N ASP A 12 -27.06 -21.37 7.60
CA ASP A 12 -27.83 -20.93 8.76
C ASP A 12 -28.12 -19.43 8.74
N HIS A 13 -29.07 -19.00 9.56
CA HIS A 13 -29.36 -17.60 9.88
C HIS A 13 -28.84 -17.29 11.28
N ILE A 14 -27.74 -16.56 11.36
CA ILE A 14 -26.91 -16.46 12.57
C ILE A 14 -27.35 -15.38 13.57
N GLY A 15 -28.26 -14.48 13.18
CA GLY A 15 -28.85 -13.49 14.09
C GLY A 15 -29.04 -12.10 13.47
N THR A 16 -29.46 -11.15 14.30
CA THR A 16 -29.72 -9.76 13.92
C THR A 16 -29.32 -8.79 15.03
N THR A 17 -28.87 -7.59 14.67
CA THR A 17 -28.64 -6.48 15.60
C THR A 17 -29.91 -5.64 15.85
N ASN A 18 -30.95 -5.81 15.04
CA ASN A 18 -32.21 -5.09 15.19
C ASN A 18 -33.38 -5.94 14.66
N ALA A 19 -34.01 -6.70 15.56
CA ALA A 19 -35.11 -7.59 15.23
C ALA A 19 -36.36 -6.88 14.70
N SER A 20 -36.49 -5.56 14.91
CA SER A 20 -37.62 -4.76 14.44
C SER A 20 -37.52 -4.37 12.97
N VAL A 21 -36.35 -4.56 12.34
CA VAL A 21 -36.14 -4.26 10.92
C VAL A 21 -36.27 -5.56 10.12
N ALA A 22 -37.32 -5.67 9.30
CA ALA A 22 -37.49 -6.81 8.41
C ALA A 22 -36.24 -6.97 7.50
N GLY A 23 -35.70 -8.18 7.46
CA GLY A 23 -34.50 -8.49 6.69
C GLY A 23 -33.18 -8.25 7.40
N SER A 24 -33.16 -7.77 8.65
CA SER A 24 -31.92 -7.55 9.42
C SER A 24 -31.15 -8.82 9.80
N ASN A 25 -31.78 -10.00 9.72
CA ASN A 25 -31.12 -11.28 9.93
C ASN A 25 -29.98 -11.50 8.93
N ARG A 26 -28.80 -11.81 9.46
CA ARG A 26 -27.61 -12.22 8.73
C ARG A 26 -27.62 -13.72 8.50
N ALA A 27 -27.15 -14.14 7.35
CA ALA A 27 -27.00 -15.54 6.98
C ALA A 27 -25.53 -15.92 6.77
N LEU A 28 -25.23 -17.19 7.05
CA LEU A 28 -23.97 -17.83 6.69
C LEU A 28 -24.21 -18.68 5.43
N HIS A 29 -23.41 -18.43 4.40
CA HIS A 29 -23.45 -19.14 3.13
C HIS A 29 -22.16 -19.92 2.90
N ALA A 30 -22.27 -21.02 2.18
CA ALA A 30 -21.15 -21.80 1.67
C ALA A 30 -21.23 -21.86 0.13
N TYR A 31 -20.07 -21.79 -0.51
CA TYR A 31 -19.95 -21.92 -1.95
C TYR A 31 -18.78 -22.82 -2.34
N VAL A 32 -18.99 -23.67 -3.35
CA VAL A 32 -17.94 -24.49 -3.95
C VAL A 32 -17.94 -24.29 -5.45
N THR A 33 -16.77 -23.99 -6.02
CA THR A 33 -16.60 -23.79 -7.46
C THR A 33 -15.22 -24.24 -7.96
N ASP A 34 -15.14 -24.51 -9.26
CA ASP A 34 -13.88 -24.71 -9.98
C ASP A 34 -13.23 -23.40 -10.42
N ASP A 35 -13.97 -22.28 -10.39
CA ASP A 35 -13.45 -20.95 -10.69
C ASP A 35 -12.36 -20.52 -9.69
N THR A 36 -11.38 -19.76 -10.16
CA THR A 36 -10.30 -19.21 -9.34
C THR A 36 -10.80 -18.11 -8.39
N ALA A 37 -9.98 -17.74 -7.40
CA ALA A 37 -10.35 -16.68 -6.47
C ALA A 37 -10.55 -15.31 -7.16
N ALA A 38 -9.67 -14.95 -8.12
CA ALA A 38 -9.79 -13.69 -8.86
C ALA A 38 -11.12 -13.60 -9.66
N GLN A 39 -11.57 -14.76 -10.13
CA GLN A 39 -12.81 -14.90 -10.87
C GLN A 39 -14.05 -14.78 -9.98
N VAL A 40 -14.05 -15.44 -8.82
CA VAL A 40 -15.15 -15.32 -7.82
C VAL A 40 -15.23 -13.90 -7.24
N GLU A 41 -14.09 -13.21 -7.15
CA GLU A 41 -13.97 -11.83 -6.66
C GLU A 41 -14.34 -10.77 -7.72
N THR A 42 -14.69 -11.17 -8.95
CA THR A 42 -15.20 -10.25 -9.96
C THR A 42 -16.56 -9.69 -9.52
N SER A 43 -16.77 -8.38 -9.68
CA SER A 43 -18.05 -7.75 -9.41
C SER A 43 -19.19 -8.50 -10.09
N ASP A 44 -20.32 -8.60 -9.40
CA ASP A 44 -21.56 -9.20 -9.91
C ASP A 44 -21.50 -10.70 -10.21
N TYR A 45 -20.43 -11.40 -9.80
CA TYR A 45 -20.34 -12.85 -9.91
C TYR A 45 -21.56 -13.54 -9.26
N PHE A 46 -22.04 -13.03 -8.11
CA PHE A 46 -23.21 -13.55 -7.39
C PHE A 46 -24.53 -12.83 -7.72
N LEU A 47 -24.57 -11.96 -8.74
CA LEU A 47 -25.74 -11.12 -9.04
C LEU A 47 -27.03 -11.92 -9.28
N SER A 48 -26.91 -13.11 -9.88
CA SER A 48 -28.07 -13.99 -10.14
C SER A 48 -28.70 -14.62 -8.88
N LEU A 49 -28.15 -14.32 -7.69
CA LEU A 49 -28.68 -14.69 -6.38
C LEU A 49 -29.11 -13.47 -5.55
N ASN A 50 -29.16 -12.26 -6.11
CA ASN A 50 -29.39 -11.03 -5.34
C ASN A 50 -30.64 -11.07 -4.44
N GLU A 51 -31.72 -11.75 -4.87
CA GLU A 51 -32.96 -11.89 -4.10
C GLU A 51 -32.80 -12.69 -2.80
N ARG A 52 -31.73 -13.49 -2.68
CA ARG A 52 -31.45 -14.36 -1.53
C ARG A 52 -30.36 -13.82 -0.61
N LEU A 53 -29.65 -12.79 -1.05
CA LEU A 53 -28.46 -12.26 -0.39
C LEU A 53 -28.80 -10.95 0.32
N LYS A 54 -28.00 -10.61 1.32
CA LYS A 54 -28.09 -9.31 1.99
C LYS A 54 -26.72 -8.76 2.31
N VAL A 55 -26.63 -7.44 2.38
CA VAL A 55 -25.42 -6.76 2.87
C VAL A 55 -25.14 -7.20 4.31
N GLY A 56 -23.90 -7.64 4.56
CA GLY A 56 -23.41 -8.16 5.81
C GLY A 56 -23.49 -9.69 5.96
N ASP A 57 -24.10 -10.40 5.01
CA ASP A 57 -24.07 -11.87 5.01
C ASP A 57 -22.64 -12.39 4.85
N VAL A 58 -22.35 -13.54 5.45
CA VAL A 58 -21.02 -14.17 5.44
C VAL A 58 -21.01 -15.30 4.42
N LEU A 59 -19.91 -15.43 3.67
CA LEU A 59 -19.70 -16.47 2.68
C LEU A 59 -18.39 -17.20 2.95
N ILE A 60 -18.43 -18.53 3.04
CA ILE A 60 -17.25 -19.40 3.02
C ILE A 60 -17.18 -20.05 1.65
N ALA A 61 -16.14 -19.74 0.87
CA ALA A 61 -15.99 -20.23 -0.49
C ALA A 61 -14.76 -21.13 -0.63
N THR A 62 -14.97 -22.35 -1.14
CA THR A 62 -13.93 -23.23 -1.64
C THR A 62 -13.86 -23.09 -3.16
N MET A 63 -12.69 -22.71 -3.68
CA MET A 63 -12.48 -22.28 -5.06
C MET A 63 -11.32 -23.04 -5.69
N ALA A 64 -11.17 -22.92 -7.00
CA ALA A 64 -10.11 -23.54 -7.78
C ALA A 64 -10.01 -25.06 -7.53
N LYS A 65 -11.15 -25.73 -7.30
CA LYS A 65 -11.21 -27.14 -6.92
C LYS A 65 -10.58 -28.06 -7.98
N ALA A 66 -10.68 -27.70 -9.26
CA ALA A 66 -10.04 -28.42 -10.36
C ALA A 66 -8.52 -28.20 -10.50
N THR A 67 -7.93 -27.27 -9.73
CA THR A 67 -6.48 -26.96 -9.76
C THR A 67 -5.88 -26.99 -8.35
N THR A 68 -5.42 -25.85 -7.81
CA THR A 68 -4.95 -25.72 -6.42
C THR A 68 -6.11 -25.20 -5.57
N PRO A 69 -6.77 -26.04 -4.75
CA PRO A 69 -7.92 -25.62 -3.99
C PRO A 69 -7.57 -24.50 -3.00
N THR A 70 -8.43 -23.49 -2.92
CA THR A 70 -8.29 -22.38 -1.97
C THR A 70 -9.59 -22.18 -1.22
N VAL A 71 -9.50 -21.86 0.07
CA VAL A 71 -10.66 -21.51 0.90
C VAL A 71 -10.51 -20.06 1.33
N ARG A 72 -11.58 -19.27 1.16
CA ARG A 72 -11.63 -17.88 1.62
C ARG A 72 -12.99 -17.58 2.26
N MET A 73 -12.96 -16.66 3.21
CA MET A 73 -14.17 -16.12 3.84
C MET A 73 -14.38 -14.69 3.36
N TYR A 74 -15.63 -14.37 3.06
CA TYR A 74 -16.06 -13.09 2.52
C TYR A 74 -17.28 -12.56 3.27
N VAL A 75 -17.51 -11.26 3.12
CA VAL A 75 -18.75 -10.57 3.49
C VAL A 75 -19.34 -9.92 2.25
N PHE A 76 -20.65 -10.07 2.06
CA PHE A 76 -21.38 -9.32 1.03
C PHE A 76 -21.48 -7.85 1.45
N ASN A 77 -20.84 -6.94 0.74
CA ASN A 77 -20.79 -5.51 1.10
C ASN A 77 -21.73 -4.63 0.25
N ALA A 78 -22.20 -5.10 -0.90
CA ALA A 78 -23.31 -4.50 -1.64
C ALA A 78 -24.20 -5.60 -2.23
N VAL A 79 -25.52 -5.42 -2.14
CA VAL A 79 -26.52 -6.32 -2.73
C VAL A 79 -27.71 -5.50 -3.22
N SER A 80 -28.01 -5.61 -4.52
CA SER A 80 -29.16 -5.00 -5.20
C SER A 80 -29.50 -5.81 -6.47
N SER A 81 -30.57 -5.45 -7.16
CA SER A 81 -30.97 -6.09 -8.42
C SER A 81 -29.96 -5.93 -9.57
N SER A 82 -29.06 -4.95 -9.47
CA SER A 82 -28.05 -4.65 -10.49
C SER A 82 -26.62 -4.83 -10.01
N THR A 83 -26.39 -5.06 -8.71
CA THR A 83 -25.05 -5.07 -8.13
C THR A 83 -24.96 -6.03 -6.96
N VAL A 84 -24.00 -6.96 -7.01
CA VAL A 84 -23.61 -7.79 -5.87
C VAL A 84 -22.10 -7.83 -5.77
N THR A 85 -21.56 -7.34 -4.65
CA THR A 85 -20.13 -7.34 -4.38
C THR A 85 -19.83 -8.08 -3.09
N ILE A 86 -18.67 -8.72 -3.07
CA ILE A 86 -18.09 -9.36 -1.90
C ILE A 86 -16.77 -8.69 -1.56
N SER A 87 -16.45 -8.67 -0.28
CA SER A 87 -15.18 -8.20 0.24
C SER A 87 -14.60 -9.26 1.18
N ARG A 88 -13.28 -9.39 1.19
CA ARG A 88 -12.59 -10.10 2.26
C ARG A 88 -12.55 -9.18 3.47
N ASP A 89 -12.53 -9.74 4.68
CA ASP A 89 -12.19 -8.93 5.84
C ASP A 89 -10.76 -8.40 5.65
N THR A 90 -10.66 -7.11 5.31
CA THR A 90 -9.42 -6.37 5.16
C THR A 90 -9.43 -5.17 6.09
N ALA A 91 -9.93 -5.32 7.32
CA ALA A 91 -9.61 -4.42 8.42
C ALA A 91 -8.12 -4.60 8.86
N ALA A 92 -7.20 -4.42 7.91
CA ALA A 92 -5.87 -3.84 8.06
C ALA A 92 -5.25 -3.77 6.65
N VAL A 93 -5.75 -2.91 5.77
CA VAL A 93 -5.04 -1.70 5.28
C VAL A 93 -6.04 -0.88 4.47
N SER A 94 -6.71 0.07 5.13
CA SER A 94 -7.53 1.10 4.47
C SER A 94 -6.64 2.26 4.00
N GLY A 95 -5.68 1.92 3.15
CA GLY A 95 -4.78 2.82 2.44
C GLY A 95 -4.38 2.12 1.15
N ASP A 96 -4.25 2.87 0.06
CA ASP A 96 -3.95 2.34 -1.27
C ASP A 96 -2.75 1.37 -1.24
N GLN A 97 -3.05 0.07 -1.38
CA GLN A 97 -2.08 -1.03 -1.48
C GLN A 97 -2.29 -1.78 -2.79
N THR A 98 -2.90 -1.14 -3.79
CA THR A 98 -2.80 -1.59 -5.17
C THR A 98 -1.33 -1.41 -5.51
N ALA A 99 -0.55 -2.50 -5.47
CA ALA A 99 0.91 -2.54 -5.68
C ALA A 99 1.46 -1.19 -6.12
N VAL A 100 1.92 -0.36 -5.18
CA VAL A 100 2.46 0.97 -5.48
C VAL A 100 3.64 0.74 -6.41
N THR A 101 3.36 0.81 -7.70
CA THR A 101 4.33 0.61 -8.75
C THR A 101 4.95 1.98 -8.91
N LEU A 102 5.92 2.27 -8.05
CA LEU A 102 6.75 3.46 -8.17
C LEU A 102 7.47 3.35 -9.52
N THR A 103 6.97 4.05 -10.52
CA THR A 103 7.68 4.21 -11.77
C THR A 103 8.84 5.18 -11.53
N GLY A 104 9.85 5.17 -12.41
CA GLY A 104 10.91 6.18 -12.34
C GLY A 104 10.36 7.62 -12.36
N ALA A 105 9.18 7.86 -12.96
CA ALA A 105 8.51 9.14 -12.97
C ALA A 105 7.88 9.52 -11.62
N ASP A 106 7.45 8.56 -10.80
CA ASP A 106 6.94 8.81 -9.44
C ASP A 106 8.09 9.10 -8.45
N LEU A 107 9.29 8.65 -8.77
CA LEU A 107 10.54 8.99 -8.07
C LEU A 107 11.26 10.21 -8.69
N THR A 108 10.76 10.73 -9.81
CA THR A 108 11.26 11.96 -10.40
C THR A 108 10.51 13.10 -9.73
N ASP A 109 11.26 14.02 -9.13
CA ASP A 109 10.75 15.21 -8.45
C ASP A 109 9.59 15.87 -9.22
N ASN A 110 8.39 15.91 -8.61
CA ASN A 110 7.21 16.59 -9.14
C ASN A 110 7.22 18.10 -8.80
N SER A 111 8.30 18.63 -8.24
CA SER A 111 8.49 20.06 -8.23
C SER A 111 8.82 20.47 -9.67
N ALA A 112 7.87 21.15 -10.33
CA ALA A 112 8.08 21.80 -11.62
C ALA A 112 9.10 22.97 -11.54
N GLY A 113 10.00 22.94 -10.55
CA GLY A 113 10.94 23.98 -10.22
C GLY A 113 12.33 23.67 -10.75
N THR A 114 12.99 24.72 -11.23
CA THR A 114 14.43 24.74 -11.48
C THR A 114 15.18 24.13 -10.29
N PRO A 115 16.20 23.27 -10.51
CA PRO A 115 16.98 22.68 -9.44
C PRO A 115 17.38 23.73 -8.41
N ALA A 116 16.96 23.54 -7.15
CA ALA A 116 17.25 24.48 -6.08
C ALA A 116 18.51 24.02 -5.32
N ASP A 117 19.54 24.84 -5.36
CA ASP A 117 20.84 24.65 -4.70
C ASP A 117 20.75 24.82 -3.17
N THR A 118 19.54 25.07 -2.66
CA THR A 118 19.26 25.24 -1.23
C THR A 118 17.99 24.50 -0.84
N ILE A 119 18.08 23.67 0.19
CA ILE A 119 16.94 22.94 0.76
C ILE A 119 16.09 23.94 1.54
N ALA A 120 14.89 24.24 1.04
CA ALA A 120 13.94 25.10 1.74
C ALA A 120 13.56 24.48 3.09
N ALA A 121 13.59 25.29 4.15
CA ALA A 121 13.16 24.85 5.48
C ALA A 121 11.66 24.46 5.46
N LEU A 122 11.34 23.26 5.95
CA LEU A 122 9.96 22.79 6.10
C LEU A 122 9.23 23.61 7.19
N ALA A 123 7.96 23.91 6.94
CA ALA A 123 7.16 24.84 7.74
C ALA A 123 6.82 24.33 9.16
N ASP A 124 6.86 23.02 9.42
CA ASP A 124 6.59 22.43 10.74
C ASP A 124 7.63 21.35 11.12
N GLY A 125 8.73 21.79 11.72
CA GLY A 125 9.85 20.93 12.12
C GLY A 125 9.59 19.95 13.27
N THR A 126 8.50 19.16 13.26
CA THR A 126 8.15 18.26 14.37
C THR A 126 8.32 16.76 14.04
N THR A 127 8.16 16.35 12.79
CA THR A 127 8.20 14.92 12.43
C THR A 127 9.62 14.35 12.29
N TYR A 128 10.61 15.22 12.00
CA TYR A 128 12.00 14.81 11.77
C TYR A 128 13.01 15.79 12.38
N ALA A 129 12.60 16.52 13.44
CA ALA A 129 13.38 17.61 14.03
C ALA A 129 14.81 17.19 14.40
N THR A 130 14.92 16.01 15.01
CA THR A 130 16.18 15.41 15.45
C THR A 130 17.04 14.97 14.27
N ASP A 131 16.43 14.35 13.26
CA ASP A 131 17.13 13.85 12.07
C ASP A 131 17.65 15.01 11.22
N VAL A 132 16.84 16.05 11.00
CA VAL A 132 17.24 17.26 10.24
C VAL A 132 18.34 18.03 10.98
N ALA A 133 18.27 18.12 12.31
CA ALA A 133 19.33 18.74 13.11
C ALA A 133 20.64 17.94 13.03
N ALA A 134 20.57 16.61 13.12
CA ALA A 134 21.72 15.73 12.99
C ALA A 134 22.35 15.81 11.60
N ILE A 135 21.53 15.79 10.55
CA ILE A 135 21.98 15.92 9.16
C ILE A 135 22.69 17.26 8.93
N ARG A 136 22.11 18.39 9.39
CA ARG A 136 22.76 19.71 9.29
C ARG A 136 24.10 19.75 10.03
N SER A 137 24.16 19.18 11.22
CA SER A 137 25.40 19.09 12.00
C SER A 137 26.48 18.30 11.26
N ASN A 138 26.10 17.16 10.66
CA ASN A 138 27.01 16.32 9.88
C ASN A 138 27.55 17.05 8.65
N PHE A 139 26.69 17.75 7.89
CA PHE A 139 27.11 18.56 6.75
C PHE A 139 28.05 19.71 7.16
N ALA A 140 27.75 20.41 8.26
CA ALA A 140 28.63 21.45 8.79
C ALA A 140 29.99 20.88 9.25
N SER A 141 30.00 19.66 9.79
CA SER A 141 31.24 18.96 10.14
C SER A 141 32.08 18.62 8.90
N LEU A 142 31.42 18.12 7.86
CA LEU A 142 32.07 17.79 6.58
C LEU A 142 32.65 19.03 5.90
N ALA A 143 31.89 20.13 5.82
CA ALA A 143 32.37 21.39 5.25
C ALA A 143 33.66 21.87 5.95
N ARG A 144 33.67 21.87 7.29
CA ARG A 144 34.87 22.23 8.07
C ARG A 144 36.04 21.27 7.84
N ALA A 145 35.78 19.98 7.60
CA ALA A 145 36.82 19.02 7.28
C ALA A 145 37.43 19.29 5.90
N VAL A 146 36.60 19.65 4.92
CA VAL A 146 37.05 20.05 3.58
C VAL A 146 37.91 21.30 3.65
N ASP A 147 37.47 22.34 4.35
CA ASP A 147 38.23 23.59 4.49
C ASP A 147 39.61 23.35 5.12
N ARG A 148 39.67 22.50 6.17
CA ARG A 148 40.94 22.09 6.78
C ARG A 148 41.82 21.33 5.80
N ASN A 149 41.28 20.34 5.10
CA ASN A 149 42.05 19.58 4.11
C ASN A 149 42.59 20.49 3.00
N THR A 150 41.80 21.45 2.54
CA THR A 150 42.25 22.44 1.55
C THR A 150 43.40 23.29 2.08
N ALA A 151 43.29 23.76 3.33
CA ALA A 151 44.36 24.51 3.98
C ALA A 151 45.64 23.65 4.18
N ASP A 152 45.48 22.41 4.61
CA ASP A 152 46.59 21.48 4.81
C ASP A 152 47.29 21.15 3.49
N ILE A 153 46.53 20.90 2.42
CA ILE A 153 47.08 20.66 1.08
C ILE A 153 47.86 21.89 0.59
N ALA A 154 47.32 23.10 0.77
CA ALA A 154 48.02 24.32 0.40
C ALA A 154 49.32 24.51 1.19
N ALA A 155 49.29 24.22 2.50
CA ALA A 155 50.47 24.28 3.36
C ALA A 155 51.54 23.25 2.98
N ILE A 156 51.12 22.00 2.69
CA ILE A 156 52.01 20.94 2.21
C ILE A 156 52.64 21.34 0.87
N HIS A 157 51.85 21.85 -0.07
CA HIS A 157 52.35 22.31 -1.36
C HIS A 157 53.41 23.41 -1.20
N ALA A 158 53.13 24.41 -0.37
CA ALA A 158 54.08 25.48 -0.07
C ALA A 158 55.37 24.96 0.56
N ALA A 159 55.28 24.01 1.51
CA ALA A 159 56.43 23.39 2.15
C ALA A 159 57.28 22.57 1.15
N LEU A 160 56.62 21.83 0.25
CA LEU A 160 57.31 21.05 -0.77
C LEU A 160 58.04 21.94 -1.79
N VAL A 161 57.42 23.04 -2.21
CA VAL A 161 58.07 24.06 -3.07
C VAL A 161 59.27 24.69 -2.34
N ALA A 162 59.10 25.07 -1.07
CA ALA A 162 60.19 25.65 -0.27
C ALA A 162 61.37 24.69 -0.05
N SER A 163 61.09 23.39 0.01
CA SER A 163 62.12 22.35 0.13
C SER A 163 62.85 22.01 -1.18
N GLY A 164 62.37 22.55 -2.32
CA GLY A 164 62.92 22.25 -3.65
C GLY A 164 62.53 20.87 -4.21
N LEU A 165 61.68 20.12 -3.51
CA LEU A 165 61.15 18.83 -3.99
C LEU A 165 60.11 19.01 -5.10
N LEU A 166 59.49 20.19 -5.18
CA LEU A 166 58.56 20.57 -6.24
C LEU A 166 59.02 21.87 -6.89
N ALA A 167 58.89 21.95 -8.21
CA ALA A 167 59.09 23.19 -8.95
C ALA A 167 57.95 24.16 -8.62
N ALA A 168 58.26 25.44 -8.43
CA ALA A 168 57.25 26.48 -8.39
C ALA A 168 56.61 26.59 -9.79
N SER A 169 55.36 26.16 -9.91
CA SER A 169 54.54 26.37 -11.11
C SER A 169 53.93 27.76 -11.12
#